data_AF-A0A8S2UKV1-F1
#
_entry.id   AF-A0A8S2UKV1-F1
#
_cell.length_a   1.000
_cell.length_b   1.000
_cell.length_c   1.000
_cell.angle_alpha   90.00
_cell.angle_beta   90.00
_cell.angle_gamma   90.00
#
_symmetry.space_group_name_H-M   'P 1'
#
loop_
_entity.id
_entity.type
_entity.pdbx_description
1 polymer ?
#
loop_
_entity_poly.entity_id
_entity_poly.type
_entity_poly.pdbx_seq_one_letter_code
_entity_poly.pdbx_strand_id
1 'polypeptide(L)' 'IHSLIFNTIKLTHAGKYTCQFTEDIKSIGVLQVDEAQTDFDIALQNVTLNEDEPLILECILTKDRPDDQINWLFNGEPLL' A
#
# COMPACT_ATOMS: atom_id res chain seq x y z
N ILE A 1 -16.33 10.86 -28.71
CA ILE A 1 -15.96 9.97 -27.58
C ILE A 1 -15.29 10.86 -26.53
N HIS A 2 -15.72 10.83 -25.27
CA HIS A 2 -15.11 11.57 -24.16
C HIS A 2 -14.51 10.59 -23.15
N SER A 3 -13.39 10.96 -22.52
CA SER A 3 -12.66 10.08 -21.60
C SER A 3 -12.09 10.86 -20.42
N LEU A 4 -12.13 10.26 -19.23
CA LEU A 4 -11.44 10.72 -18.02
C LEU A 4 -10.31 9.72 -17.74
N ILE A 5 -9.08 10.20 -17.62
CA ILE A 5 -7.89 9.36 -17.51
C ILE A 5 -7.11 9.73 -16.26
N PHE A 6 -6.79 8.73 -15.45
CA PHE A 6 -5.83 8.83 -14.36
C PHE A 6 -4.58 8.06 -14.76
N ASN A 7 -3.41 8.70 -14.78
CA ASN A 7 -2.13 8.03 -15.05
C ASN A 7 -1.75 7.05 -13.92
N THR A 8 -2.23 7.31 -12.71
CA THR A 8 -2.03 6.44 -11.55
C THR A 8 -3.27 6.47 -10.68
N ILE A 9 -3.81 5.29 -10.37
CA ILE A 9 -4.96 5.11 -9.49
C ILE A 9 -4.47 4.96 -8.03
N LYS A 10 -5.21 5.55 -7.09
CA LYS A 10 -5.06 5.38 -5.65
C LYS A 10 -6.40 4.88 -5.08
N LEU A 11 -6.38 4.28 -3.89
CA LEU A 11 -7.60 3.83 -3.20
C LEU A 11 -8.63 4.95 -3.06
N THR A 12 -8.18 6.19 -2.87
CA THR A 12 -9.05 7.37 -2.74
C THR A 12 -9.77 7.77 -4.03
N HIS A 13 -9.43 7.16 -5.18
CA HIS A 13 -10.17 7.35 -6.43
C HIS A 13 -11.35 6.39 -6.56
N ALA A 14 -11.54 5.43 -5.65
CA ALA A 14 -12.75 4.62 -5.63
C ALA A 14 -13.99 5.49 -5.38
N GLY A 15 -15.08 5.22 -6.11
CA GLY A 15 -16.32 5.97 -5.93
C GLY A 15 -17.22 6.02 -7.15
N LYS A 16 -18.29 6.82 -7.02
CA LYS A 16 -19.28 7.04 -8.06
C LYS A 16 -18.85 8.20 -8.96
N TYR A 17 -18.66 7.92 -10.23
CA TYR A 17 -18.39 8.92 -11.26
C TYR A 17 -19.65 9.19 -12.08
N THR A 18 -19.87 10.46 -12.42
CA THR A 18 -20.98 10.89 -13.26
C THR A 18 -20.42 11.65 -14.45
N CYS A 19 -20.74 11.21 -15.66
CA CYS A 19 -20.53 11.99 -16.89
C CYS A 19 -21.86 12.66 -17.25
N GLN A 20 -21.89 13.98 -17.30
CA GLN A 20 -23.13 14.75 -17.41
C GLN A 20 -23.05 15.78 -18.54
N PHE A 21 -24.09 15.81 -19.39
CA PHE A 21 -24.27 16.85 -20.41
C PHE A 21 -25.35 17.88 -19.99
N THR A 22 -26.46 17.41 -19.41
CA THR A 22 -27.53 18.24 -18.79
C THR A 22 -28.02 17.58 -17.50
N GLU A 23 -28.93 18.20 -16.74
CA GLU A 23 -29.49 17.61 -15.50
C GLU A 23 -30.11 16.21 -15.70
N ASP A 24 -30.78 16.04 -16.84
CA ASP A 24 -31.48 14.81 -17.24
C ASP A 24 -30.61 13.85 -18.05
N ILE A 25 -29.59 14.35 -18.76
CA ILE A 25 -28.72 13.53 -19.62
C ILE A 25 -27.38 13.29 -18.91
N LYS A 26 -27.31 12.16 -18.18
CA LYS A 26 -26.11 11.71 -17.48
C LYS A 26 -25.93 10.19 -17.50
N SER A 27 -24.69 9.76 -17.37
CA SER A 27 -24.30 8.36 -17.16
C SER A 27 -23.51 8.23 -15.87
N ILE A 28 -23.72 7.13 -15.15
CA ILE A 28 -23.12 6.88 -13.84
C ILE A 28 -22.39 5.55 -13.89
N GLY A 29 -21.15 5.55 -13.41
CA GLY A 29 -20.36 4.35 -13.18
C GLY A 29 -19.80 4.33 -11.76
N VAL A 30 -19.53 3.15 -11.23
CA VAL A 30 -18.84 2.98 -9.94
C VAL A 30 -17.47 2.39 -10.24
N LEU A 31 -16.43 3.09 -9.78
CA LEU A 31 -15.06 2.60 -9.79
C LEU A 31 -14.76 1.97 -8.43
N GLN A 32 -14.39 0.69 -8.45
CA GLN A 32 -13.80 0.00 -7.31
C GLN A 32 -12.28 -0.02 -7.52
N VAL A 33 -11.55 0.21 -6.44
CA VAL A 33 -10.09 0.13 -6.42
C VAL A 33 -9.70 -0.73 -5.24
N ASP A 34 -9.09 -1.88 -5.54
CA ASP A 34 -8.58 -2.78 -4.52
C ASP A 34 -7.13 -2.47 -4.21
N GLU A 35 -6.75 -2.72 -2.96
CA GLU A 35 -5.36 -2.61 -2.54
C GLU A 35 -4.56 -3.74 -3.17
N ALA A 36 -3.59 -3.37 -4.01
CA ALA A 36 -2.76 -4.38 -4.65
C ALA A 36 -1.89 -5.07 -3.58
N GLN A 37 -1.82 -6.40 -3.61
CA GLN A 37 -1.08 -7.21 -2.62
C GLN A 37 0.34 -6.68 -2.41
N THR A 38 0.74 -6.57 -1.14
CA THR A 38 2.10 -6.27 -0.72
C THR A 38 2.70 -7.55 -0.16
N ASP A 39 3.96 -7.81 -0.50
CA ASP A 39 4.76 -8.91 0.06
C ASP A 39 6.15 -8.37 0.43
N PHE A 40 7.03 -9.22 0.95
CA PHE A 40 8.44 -8.91 1.13
C PHE A 40 9.23 -9.21 -0.15
N ASP A 41 9.83 -8.16 -0.73
CA ASP A 41 10.85 -8.31 -1.77
C ASP A 41 12.15 -8.87 -1.16
N ILE A 42 12.49 -8.41 0.05
CA ILE A 42 13.56 -8.98 0.87
C ILE A 42 13.00 -9.31 2.26
N ALA A 43 13.00 -10.60 2.58
CA ALA A 43 12.61 -11.09 3.90
C ALA A 43 13.75 -10.93 4.92
N LEU A 44 13.38 -10.90 6.21
CA LEU A 44 14.34 -10.93 7.32
C LEU A 44 15.24 -12.16 7.22
N GLN A 45 16.53 -11.95 7.49
CA GLN A 45 17.54 -13.01 7.48
C GLN A 45 18.05 -13.29 8.88
N ASN A 46 18.47 -14.54 9.11
CA ASN A 46 19.13 -14.92 10.35
C ASN A 46 20.51 -14.25 10.41
N VAL A 47 20.81 -13.63 11.53
CA VAL A 47 22.11 -13.02 11.84
C VAL A 47 22.71 -13.67 13.08
N THR A 48 24.03 -13.79 13.09
CA THR A 48 24.80 -14.26 14.25
C THR A 48 25.90 -13.23 14.48
N LEU A 49 25.92 -12.68 15.69
CA LEU A 49 26.80 -11.61 16.10
C LEU A 49 27.43 -11.98 17.45
N ASN A 50 28.59 -11.40 17.74
CA ASN A 50 29.19 -11.49 19.07
C ASN A 50 28.55 -10.48 20.03
N GLU A 51 28.78 -10.68 21.33
CA GLU A 51 28.44 -9.68 22.34
C GLU A 51 29.14 -8.35 22.01
N ASP A 52 28.47 -7.24 22.32
CA ASP A 52 28.87 -5.85 22.01
C ASP A 52 28.87 -5.45 20.53
N GLU A 53 28.51 -6.34 19.59
CA GLU A 53 28.32 -5.98 18.19
C GLU A 53 26.92 -5.36 17.94
N PRO A 54 26.81 -4.35 17.06
CA PRO A 54 25.53 -3.75 16.73
C PRO A 54 24.67 -4.68 15.86
N LEU A 55 23.41 -4.87 16.25
CA LEU A 55 22.41 -5.58 15.45
C LEU A 55 21.72 -4.63 14.46
N ILE A 56 21.69 -5.01 13.18
CA ILE A 56 20.88 -4.37 12.14
C ILE A 56 20.01 -5.46 11.50
N LEU A 57 18.70 -5.26 11.54
CA LEU A 57 17.72 -6.11 10.88
C LEU A 57 17.02 -5.30 9.80
N GLU A 58 16.98 -5.82 8.58
CA GLU A 58 16.40 -5.15 7.43
C GLU A 58 15.46 -6.10 6.67
N CYS A 59 14.36 -5.53 6.19
CA CYS A 59 13.45 -6.18 5.26
C CYS A 59 12.88 -5.12 4.31
N ILE A 60 12.50 -5.54 3.10
CA ILE A 60 12.00 -4.63 2.06
C ILE A 60 10.66 -5.15 1.57
N LEU A 61 9.66 -4.28 1.54
CA LEU A 61 8.35 -4.57 0.98
C LEU A 61 8.36 -4.33 -0.54
N THR A 62 7.57 -5.11 -1.28
CA THR A 62 7.37 -4.91 -2.73
C THR A 62 6.71 -3.56 -3.06
N LYS A 63 6.14 -2.88 -2.06
CA LYS A 63 5.56 -1.54 -2.14
C LYS A 63 5.86 -0.79 -0.86
N ASP A 64 6.32 0.46 -0.98
CA ASP A 64 6.55 1.32 0.17
C ASP A 64 5.28 1.49 1.01
N ARG A 65 5.48 1.43 2.32
CA ARG A 65 4.47 1.70 3.34
C ARG A 65 5.02 2.76 4.29
N PRO A 66 4.16 3.63 4.85
CA PRO A 66 4.54 4.45 5.97
C PRO A 66 5.10 3.61 7.13
N ASP A 67 6.13 4.11 7.80
CA ASP A 67 6.80 3.41 8.90
C ASP A 67 5.85 3.08 10.07
N ASP A 68 4.81 3.88 10.28
CA ASP A 68 3.79 3.66 11.32
C ASP A 68 2.87 2.45 11.07
N GLN A 69 3.01 1.79 9.92
CA GLN A 69 2.31 0.54 9.60
C GLN A 69 3.19 -0.71 9.76
N ILE A 70 4.48 -0.56 10.08
CA ILE A 70 5.41 -1.69 10.27
C ILE A 70 5.62 -1.92 11.77
N ASN A 71 5.32 -3.13 12.24
CA ASN A 71 5.53 -3.52 13.63
C ASN A 71 6.70 -4.49 13.73
N TRP A 72 7.65 -4.21 14.64
CA TRP A 72 8.72 -5.13 14.99
C TRP A 72 8.29 -5.96 16.19
N LEU A 73 8.51 -7.29 16.12
CA LEU A 73 8.19 -8.20 17.21
C LEU A 73 9.44 -8.96 17.66
N PHE A 74 9.63 -9.06 18.97
CA PHE A 74 10.59 -9.95 19.60
C PHE A 74 9.83 -11.05 20.33
N ASN A 75 10.03 -12.30 19.94
CA ASN A 75 9.33 -13.46 20.50
C ASN A 75 7.79 -13.34 20.50
N GLY A 76 7.24 -12.68 19.48
CA GLY A 76 5.81 -12.46 19.33
C GLY A 76 5.25 -11.29 20.13
N GLU A 77 6.09 -10.55 20.86
CA GLU A 77 5.71 -9.31 21.56
C GLU A 77 6.26 -8.08 20.84
N PRO A 78 5.52 -6.94 20.80
CA PRO A 78 5.99 -5.72 20.17
C PRO A 78 7.29 -5.18 20.78
N LEU A 79 8.26 -4.85 19.93
CA LEU A 79 9.42 -4.03 20.27
C LEU A 79 9.00 -2.56 20.29
N LEU A 80 8.20 -2.18 21.30
CA LEU A 80 7.50 -0.89 21.50
C LEU A 80 6.29 -0.66 20.57
#